data_AF-A0A816NUB6-F1
#
_entry.id   AF-A0A816NUB6-F1
#
_cell.length_a   1.000
_cell.length_b   1.000
_cell.length_c   1.000
_cell.angle_alpha   90.00
_cell.angle_beta   90.00
_cell.angle_gamma   90.00
#
_symmetry.space_group_name_H-M   'P 1'
#
loop_
_entity.id
_entity.type
_entity.pdbx_description
1 polymer ?
#
loop_
_entity_poly.entity_id
_entity_poly.type
_entity_poly.pdbx_seq_one_letter_code
_entity_poly.pdbx_strand_id
1 'polypeptide(L)'
;MISYSHKDNDICHRIYKTLTARDFRVWIDLEGMHGAVMQVMANAVKQSRCILICMSESYYLSPYSQSEAQFAFEKQRVLIPIKVQSGYKPDGWLGFLTSGRIYVDFMKTDFNAAFDKVVSEIASSRADEKDSSLILLRSNKSETSTIKSQLLPTSSNQSKHLKSRIGRFEDDPAEKNTETGNKQSSLQACVAGLQERVELMDTRFEKINDSLNWIMAAITRVKMAKDNPPYIENPK
;
A
#
# COMPACT_ATOMS: atom_id res chain seq x y z
N MET A 1 3.36 5.94 -13.18
CA MET A 1 2.48 7.11 -12.93
C MET A 1 3.21 8.12 -12.06
N ILE A 2 2.90 9.41 -12.23
CA ILE A 2 3.41 10.51 -11.39
C ILE A 2 2.30 10.95 -10.46
N SER A 3 2.50 10.73 -9.17
CA SER A 3 1.66 11.22 -8.09
C SER A 3 2.22 12.53 -7.58
N TYR A 4 1.45 13.61 -7.64
CA TYR A 4 1.89 14.94 -7.23
C TYR A 4 0.74 15.82 -6.72
N SER A 5 1.08 16.94 -6.11
CA SER A 5 0.12 18.00 -5.79
C SER A 5 0.09 18.99 -6.94
N HIS A 6 -1.10 19.46 -7.35
CA HIS A 6 -1.22 20.45 -8.43
C HIS A 6 -0.45 21.75 -8.17
N LYS A 7 -0.08 22.05 -6.91
CA LYS A 7 0.79 23.20 -6.58
C LYS A 7 2.24 23.01 -7.04
N ASP A 8 2.66 21.77 -7.31
CA ASP A 8 4.00 21.40 -7.77
C ASP A 8 4.03 21.09 -9.29
N ASN A 9 3.09 21.64 -10.06
CA ASN A 9 2.90 21.33 -11.48
C ASN A 9 4.14 21.60 -12.34
N ASP A 10 4.88 22.68 -12.12
CA ASP A 10 5.99 23.09 -12.97
C ASP A 10 7.07 22.01 -13.08
N ILE A 11 7.57 21.55 -11.93
CA ILE A 11 8.60 20.52 -11.85
C ILE A 11 8.07 19.15 -12.28
N CYS A 12 6.83 18.80 -11.90
CA CYS A 12 6.23 17.52 -12.25
C CYS A 12 5.94 17.41 -13.75
N HIS A 13 5.49 18.49 -14.39
CA HIS A 13 5.27 18.55 -15.84
C HIS A 13 6.61 18.50 -16.58
N ARG A 14 7.68 19.10 -16.03
CA ARG A 14 9.02 18.97 -16.61
C ARG A 14 9.52 17.53 -16.55
N ILE A 15 9.33 16.83 -15.41
CA ILE A 15 9.65 15.41 -15.27
C ILE A 15 8.84 14.57 -16.27
N TYR A 16 7.53 14.81 -16.35
CA TYR A 16 6.64 14.15 -17.31
C TYR A 16 7.13 14.29 -18.76
N LYS A 17 7.35 15.53 -19.23
CA LYS A 17 7.85 15.80 -20.58
C LYS A 17 9.18 15.09 -20.86
N THR A 18 10.09 15.10 -19.90
CA THR A 18 11.41 14.48 -20.05
C THR A 18 11.32 12.96 -20.10
N LEU A 19 10.44 12.33 -19.31
CA LEU A 19 10.18 10.90 -19.38
C LEU A 19 9.53 10.49 -20.70
N THR A 20 8.51 11.23 -21.15
CA THR A 20 7.83 10.95 -22.43
C THR A 20 8.79 11.11 -23.60
N ALA A 21 9.70 12.10 -23.57
CA ALA A 21 10.73 12.28 -24.59
C ALA A 21 11.77 11.13 -24.62
N ARG A 22 11.87 10.33 -23.56
CA ARG A 22 12.68 9.10 -23.49
C ARG A 22 11.83 7.82 -23.66
N ASP A 23 10.68 7.93 -24.33
CA ASP A 23 9.77 6.82 -24.65
C ASP A 23 9.16 6.07 -23.45
N PHE A 24 9.10 6.71 -22.28
CA PHE A 24 8.35 6.14 -21.15
C PHE A 24 6.86 6.40 -21.32
N ARG A 25 6.04 5.36 -21.12
CA ARG A 25 4.60 5.51 -20.93
C ARG A 25 4.34 6.06 -19.53
N VAL A 26 3.96 7.32 -19.45
CA VAL A 26 3.69 8.01 -18.18
C VAL A 26 2.23 8.44 -18.12
N TRP A 27 1.63 8.22 -16.96
CA TRP A 27 0.33 8.78 -16.60
C TRP A 27 0.53 9.85 -15.53
N ILE A 28 -0.14 10.99 -15.69
CA ILE A 28 -0.16 12.15 -14.79
C ILE A 28 -1.48 12.92 -15.02
N ASP A 29 -2.04 13.50 -13.97
CA ASP A 29 -3.24 14.34 -14.06
C ASP A 29 -2.91 15.81 -14.41
N LEU A 30 -2.89 16.17 -15.70
CA LEU A 30 -2.47 17.51 -16.17
C LEU A 30 -3.54 18.61 -16.03
N GLU A 31 -4.81 18.27 -16.20
CA GLU A 31 -5.91 19.25 -16.35
C GLU A 31 -6.92 19.19 -15.19
N GLY A 32 -6.66 18.34 -14.20
CA GLY A 32 -7.58 18.06 -13.11
C GLY A 32 -8.64 17.06 -13.54
N MET A 33 -8.75 15.96 -12.81
CA MET A 33 -9.78 14.95 -13.06
C MET A 33 -11.18 15.48 -12.73
N HIS A 34 -12.12 15.30 -13.67
CA HIS A 34 -13.55 15.59 -13.50
C HIS A 34 -14.37 14.29 -13.56
N GLY A 35 -15.44 14.17 -12.77
CA GLY A 35 -16.31 12.99 -12.76
C GLY A 35 -15.77 11.84 -11.89
N ALA A 36 -15.58 10.64 -12.46
CA ALA A 36 -15.19 9.42 -11.73
C ALA A 36 -13.69 9.38 -11.37
N VAL A 37 -13.19 10.46 -10.75
CA VAL A 37 -11.78 10.70 -10.39
C VAL A 37 -11.14 9.48 -9.74
N MET A 38 -11.78 8.93 -8.71
CA MET A 38 -11.22 7.80 -7.96
C MET A 38 -11.01 6.54 -8.81
N GLN A 39 -11.90 6.28 -9.78
CA GLN A 39 -11.83 5.09 -10.61
C GLN A 39 -10.73 5.20 -11.67
N VAL A 40 -10.60 6.39 -12.29
CA VAL A 40 -9.51 6.69 -13.23
C VAL A 40 -8.17 6.58 -12.53
N MET A 41 -8.05 7.19 -11.35
CA MET A 41 -6.86 7.14 -10.50
C MET A 41 -6.51 5.70 -10.10
N ALA A 42 -7.48 4.93 -9.62
CA ALA A 42 -7.28 3.54 -9.24
C ALA A 42 -6.81 2.68 -10.43
N ASN A 43 -7.35 2.93 -11.63
CA ASN A 43 -6.88 2.24 -12.83
C ASN A 43 -5.45 2.64 -13.20
N ALA A 44 -5.10 3.92 -13.10
CA ALA A 44 -3.75 4.40 -13.35
C ALA A 44 -2.72 3.75 -12.41
N VAL A 45 -3.04 3.62 -11.12
CA VAL A 45 -2.20 2.92 -10.15
C VAL A 45 -2.05 1.44 -10.52
N LYS A 46 -3.16 0.75 -10.83
CA LYS A 46 -3.14 -0.69 -11.18
C LYS A 46 -2.35 -1.00 -12.45
N GLN A 47 -2.42 -0.11 -13.44
CA GLN A 47 -1.72 -0.28 -14.73
C GLN A 47 -0.27 0.21 -14.66
N SER A 48 0.09 0.98 -13.63
CA SER A 48 1.45 1.46 -13.46
C SER A 48 2.34 0.41 -12.84
N ARG A 49 3.57 0.34 -13.35
CA ARG A 49 4.65 -0.45 -12.76
C ARG A 49 5.15 0.16 -11.45
N CYS A 50 5.51 1.44 -11.54
CA CYS A 50 5.99 2.23 -10.43
C CYS A 50 5.21 3.54 -10.35
N ILE A 51 5.21 4.09 -9.14
CA ILE A 51 4.56 5.35 -8.79
C ILE A 51 5.66 6.30 -8.31
N LEU A 52 5.87 7.39 -9.05
CA LEU A 52 6.73 8.48 -8.61
C LEU A 52 5.94 9.30 -7.60
N ILE A 53 6.40 9.36 -6.35
CA ILE A 53 5.75 10.12 -5.27
C ILE A 53 6.47 11.46 -5.16
N CYS A 54 5.90 12.52 -5.74
CA CYS A 54 6.45 13.87 -5.70
C CYS A 54 6.14 14.54 -4.36
N MET A 55 7.06 14.39 -3.42
CA MET A 55 6.96 14.83 -2.04
C MET A 55 7.16 16.34 -1.89
N SER A 56 6.14 16.97 -1.32
CA SER A 56 6.09 18.36 -0.87
C SER A 56 5.16 18.45 0.35
N GLU A 57 5.14 19.59 1.01
CA GLU A 57 4.17 19.89 2.07
C GLU A 57 2.75 19.88 1.51
N SER A 58 2.54 20.46 0.32
CA SER A 58 1.23 20.48 -0.31
C SER A 58 0.73 19.08 -0.70
N TYR A 59 1.65 18.20 -1.10
CA TYR A 59 1.37 16.79 -1.32
C TYR A 59 0.98 16.08 -0.02
N TYR A 60 1.72 16.33 1.07
CA TYR A 60 1.44 15.76 2.39
C TYR A 60 0.07 16.14 2.95
N LEU A 61 -0.38 17.37 2.68
CA LEU A 61 -1.65 17.90 3.17
C LEU A 61 -2.86 17.51 2.29
N SER A 62 -2.64 16.97 1.10
CA SER A 62 -3.70 16.64 0.13
C SER A 62 -4.33 15.27 0.41
N PRO A 63 -5.64 15.18 0.74
CA PRO A 63 -6.31 13.89 0.97
C PRO A 63 -6.33 12.99 -0.27
N TYR A 64 -6.40 13.59 -1.47
CA TYR A 64 -6.34 12.86 -2.73
C TYR A 64 -4.97 12.20 -2.93
N SER A 65 -3.90 12.96 -2.70
CA SER A 65 -2.52 12.48 -2.80
C SER A 65 -2.21 11.41 -1.76
N GLN A 66 -2.74 11.55 -0.54
CA GLN A 66 -2.66 10.53 0.50
C GLN A 66 -3.37 9.24 0.09
N SER A 67 -4.62 9.34 -0.39
CA SER A 67 -5.41 8.19 -0.83
C SER A 67 -4.75 7.45 -1.99
N GLU A 68 -4.17 8.20 -2.95
CA GLU A 68 -3.45 7.64 -4.08
C GLU A 68 -2.18 6.87 -3.64
N ALA A 69 -1.38 7.48 -2.77
CA ALA A 69 -0.17 6.87 -2.23
C ALA A 69 -0.48 5.62 -1.40
N GLN A 70 -1.52 5.67 -0.57
CA GLN A 70 -1.98 4.53 0.21
C GLN A 70 -2.48 3.40 -0.71
N PHE A 71 -3.31 3.71 -1.71
CA PHE A 71 -3.78 2.70 -2.65
C PHE A 71 -2.64 2.06 -3.44
N ALA A 72 -1.65 2.85 -3.86
CA ALA A 72 -0.44 2.34 -4.50
C ALA A 72 0.35 1.39 -3.59
N PHE A 73 0.49 1.75 -2.32
CA PHE A 73 1.14 0.91 -1.31
C PHE A 73 0.38 -0.40 -1.08
N GLU A 74 -0.95 -0.36 -0.91
CA GLU A 74 -1.80 -1.53 -0.76
C GLU A 74 -1.74 -2.47 -1.97
N LYS A 75 -1.58 -1.92 -3.18
CA LYS A 75 -1.39 -2.69 -4.41
C LYS A 75 0.07 -3.08 -4.68
N GLN A 76 0.93 -2.94 -3.67
CA GLN A 76 2.35 -3.32 -3.70
C GLN A 76 3.09 -2.72 -4.89
N ARG A 77 2.72 -1.50 -5.28
CA ARG A 77 3.41 -0.80 -6.37
C ARG A 77 4.74 -0.29 -5.87
N VAL A 78 5.74 -0.31 -6.75
CA VAL A 78 7.04 0.25 -6.44
C VAL A 78 6.89 1.76 -6.31
N LEU A 79 7.08 2.27 -5.09
CA LEU A 79 7.06 3.69 -4.78
C LEU A 79 8.48 4.24 -4.95
N ILE A 80 8.65 5.26 -5.79
CA ILE A 80 9.91 5.97 -5.99
C ILE A 80 9.71 7.38 -5.43
N PRO A 81 10.23 7.68 -4.22
CA PRO A 81 10.01 8.98 -3.61
C PRO A 81 10.94 10.04 -4.23
N ILE A 82 10.33 11.15 -4.64
CA ILE A 82 11.00 12.28 -5.29
C ILE A 82 10.74 13.53 -4.47
N LYS A 83 11.77 14.24 -4.04
CA LYS A 83 11.61 15.54 -3.38
C LYS A 83 11.51 16.65 -4.42
N VAL A 84 10.40 17.38 -4.38
CA VAL A 84 10.12 18.50 -5.29
C VAL A 84 10.00 19.85 -4.57
N GLN A 85 10.09 19.87 -3.24
CA GLN A 85 10.12 21.09 -2.41
C GLN A 85 11.43 21.17 -1.61
N SER A 86 12.08 22.33 -1.65
CA SER A 86 13.34 22.56 -0.94
C SER A 86 13.14 22.52 0.58
N GLY A 87 14.08 21.92 1.29
CA GLY A 87 14.01 21.79 2.76
C GLY A 87 12.96 20.81 3.28
N TYR A 88 12.04 20.32 2.45
CA TYR A 88 11.00 19.38 2.87
C TYR A 88 11.61 18.07 3.36
N LYS A 89 11.06 17.52 4.45
CA LYS A 89 11.40 16.21 5.00
C LYS A 89 10.10 15.45 5.22
N PRO A 90 9.90 14.28 4.58
CA PRO A 90 8.69 13.51 4.79
C PRO A 90 8.65 12.98 6.22
N ASP A 91 7.51 13.13 6.88
CA ASP A 91 7.19 12.61 8.20
C ASP A 91 5.79 11.99 8.21
N GLY A 92 5.33 11.54 9.39
CA GLY A 92 3.99 10.98 9.56
C GLY A 92 3.67 9.86 8.56
N TRP A 93 2.52 9.99 7.89
CA TRP A 93 2.05 8.99 6.93
C TRP A 93 2.97 8.85 5.71
N LEU A 94 3.50 9.97 5.20
CA LEU A 94 4.34 9.96 4.01
C LEU A 94 5.73 9.40 4.35
N GLY A 95 6.30 9.82 5.48
CA GLY A 95 7.56 9.29 5.99
C GLY A 95 7.50 7.79 6.21
N PHE A 96 6.38 7.26 6.72
CA PHE A 96 6.18 5.82 6.85
C PHE A 96 6.15 5.10 5.47
N LEU A 97 5.37 5.62 4.52
CA LEU A 97 5.27 5.04 3.17
C LEU A 97 6.59 5.08 2.40
N THR A 98 7.40 6.11 2.60
CA THR A 98 8.66 6.31 1.88
C THR A 98 9.88 5.84 2.65
N SER A 99 9.71 5.36 3.89
CA SER A 99 10.80 4.85 4.73
C SER A 99 11.55 3.71 4.04
N GLY A 100 12.87 3.65 4.25
CA GLY A 100 13.75 2.63 3.67
C GLY A 100 14.01 2.75 2.17
N ARG A 101 13.51 3.80 1.50
CA ARG A 101 13.71 4.03 0.06
C ARG A 101 14.67 5.18 -0.19
N ILE A 102 15.39 5.12 -1.32
CA ILE A 102 16.28 6.18 -1.75
C ILE A 102 15.43 7.34 -2.29
N TYR A 103 15.72 8.56 -1.81
CA TYR A 103 15.07 9.78 -2.28
C TYR A 103 15.87 10.40 -3.42
N VAL A 104 15.18 10.74 -4.51
CA VAL A 104 15.74 11.61 -5.54
C VAL A 104 15.37 13.05 -5.22
N ASP A 105 16.38 13.91 -5.02
CA ASP A 105 16.19 15.32 -4.64
C ASP A 105 16.45 16.25 -5.83
N PHE A 106 15.37 16.76 -6.44
CA PHE A 106 15.42 17.72 -7.55
C PHE A 106 15.71 19.15 -7.09
N MET A 107 15.69 19.42 -5.78
CA MET A 107 15.92 20.76 -5.22
C MET A 107 17.38 20.98 -4.85
N LYS A 108 18.12 19.91 -4.58
CA LYS A 108 19.56 19.96 -4.25
C LYS A 108 20.48 19.70 -5.44
N THR A 109 20.01 18.95 -6.43
CA THR A 109 20.83 18.50 -7.56
C THR A 109 20.38 19.17 -8.85
N ASP A 110 21.28 19.30 -9.82
CA ASP A 110 20.87 19.63 -11.19
C ASP A 110 19.76 18.69 -11.69
N PHE A 111 18.84 19.24 -12.48
CA PHE A 111 17.67 18.51 -12.96
C PHE A 111 18.05 17.26 -13.74
N ASN A 112 19.02 17.33 -14.65
CA ASN A 112 19.38 16.18 -15.49
C ASN A 112 20.03 15.08 -14.66
N ALA A 113 20.91 15.45 -13.73
CA ALA A 113 21.53 14.49 -12.82
C ALA A 113 20.52 13.85 -11.84
N ALA A 114 19.55 14.62 -11.33
CA ALA A 114 18.44 14.06 -10.55
C ALA A 114 17.57 13.14 -11.41
N PHE A 115 17.27 13.55 -12.63
CA PHE A 115 16.45 12.80 -13.57
C PHE A 115 17.09 11.44 -13.94
N ASP A 116 18.40 11.41 -14.17
CA ASP A 116 19.10 10.16 -14.46
C ASP A 116 19.05 9.19 -13.26
N LYS A 117 19.05 9.70 -12.02
CA LYS A 117 18.77 8.87 -10.83
C LYS A 117 17.35 8.31 -10.86
N VAL A 118 16.34 9.11 -11.21
CA VAL A 118 14.95 8.60 -11.38
C VAL A 118 14.91 7.47 -12.40
N VAL A 119 15.56 7.63 -13.54
CA VAL A 119 15.62 6.59 -14.59
C VAL A 119 16.32 5.33 -14.07
N SER A 120 17.40 5.49 -13.32
CA SER A 120 18.09 4.37 -12.67
C SER A 120 17.17 3.62 -11.69
N GLU A 121 16.42 4.34 -10.84
CA GLU A 121 15.46 3.73 -9.90
C GLU A 121 14.32 3.01 -10.63
N ILE A 122 13.80 3.60 -11.71
CA ILE A 122 12.80 2.95 -12.57
C ILE A 122 13.39 1.67 -13.19
N ALA A 123 14.65 1.68 -13.62
CA ALA A 123 15.31 0.51 -14.18
C ALA A 123 15.57 -0.57 -13.13
N SER A 124 16.07 -0.21 -11.94
CA SER A 124 16.27 -1.13 -10.81
C SER A 124 14.98 -1.83 -10.41
N SER A 125 13.86 -1.09 -10.40
CA SER A 125 12.56 -1.68 -10.12
C SER A 125 12.21 -2.85 -11.07
N ARG A 126 12.74 -2.86 -12.31
CA ARG A 126 12.54 -3.93 -13.32
C ARG A 126 13.22 -5.24 -12.99
N ALA A 127 14.33 -5.20 -12.26
CA ALA A 127 15.06 -6.41 -11.90
C ALA A 127 14.31 -7.22 -10.83
N ASP A 128 13.77 -6.54 -9.82
CA ASP A 128 13.13 -7.18 -8.67
C ASP A 128 11.85 -7.97 -9.04
N GLU A 129 11.10 -7.49 -10.04
CA GLU A 129 9.93 -8.23 -10.55
C GLU A 129 10.33 -9.52 -11.26
N LYS A 130 11.45 -9.53 -12.00
CA LYS A 130 11.94 -10.75 -12.67
C LYS A 130 12.39 -11.78 -11.65
N ASP A 131 13.08 -11.35 -10.59
CA ASP A 131 13.57 -12.28 -9.57
C ASP A 131 12.41 -12.82 -8.71
N SER A 132 11.43 -11.97 -8.37
CA SER A 132 10.22 -12.39 -7.65
C SER A 132 9.37 -13.39 -8.44
N SER A 133 9.22 -13.19 -9.75
CA SER A 133 8.49 -14.13 -10.62
C SER A 133 9.26 -15.43 -10.84
N LEU A 134 10.60 -15.40 -10.90
CA LEU A 134 11.45 -16.60 -10.96
C LEU A 134 11.41 -17.40 -9.65
N ILE A 135 11.36 -16.73 -8.49
CA ILE A 135 11.19 -17.38 -7.18
C ILE A 135 9.84 -18.09 -7.11
N LEU A 136 8.75 -17.43 -7.53
CA LEU A 136 7.41 -18.03 -7.55
C LEU A 136 7.32 -19.26 -8.49
N LEU A 137 7.96 -19.19 -9.65
CA LEU A 137 8.06 -20.30 -10.60
C LEU A 137 8.88 -21.48 -10.06
N ARG A 138 9.92 -21.22 -9.26
CA ARG A 138 10.73 -22.27 -8.60
C ARG A 138 9.95 -23.01 -7.53
N SER A 139 9.18 -22.29 -6.71
CA SER A 139 8.34 -22.90 -5.66
C SER A 139 7.30 -23.87 -6.24
N ASN A 140 6.64 -23.50 -7.35
CA ASN A 140 5.63 -24.35 -7.99
C ASN A 140 6.21 -25.59 -8.68
N LYS A 141 7.49 -25.58 -9.07
CA LYS A 141 8.15 -26.74 -9.69
C LYS A 141 8.49 -27.83 -8.67
N SER A 142 8.77 -27.45 -7.42
CA SER A 142 9.13 -28.39 -6.34
C SER A 142 7.93 -29.16 -5.76
N GLU A 143 6.71 -28.67 -5.91
CA GLU A 143 5.49 -29.38 -5.45
C GLU A 143 5.02 -30.44 -6.46
N THR A 144 5.30 -30.26 -7.75
CA THR A 144 4.84 -31.18 -8.81
C THR A 144 5.66 -32.48 -8.93
N SER A 145 6.86 -32.57 -8.35
CA SER A 145 7.66 -33.80 -8.36
C SER A 145 7.28 -34.83 -7.29
N THR A 146 6.49 -34.45 -6.28
CA THR A 146 6.24 -35.31 -5.10
C THR A 146 4.93 -36.11 -5.19
N ILE A 147 3.98 -35.71 -6.04
CA ILE A 147 2.61 -36.28 -6.03
C ILE A 147 2.49 -37.61 -6.83
N LYS A 148 3.50 -38.02 -7.62
CA LYS A 148 3.40 -39.26 -8.43
C LYS A 148 3.72 -40.57 -7.70
N SER A 149 4.16 -40.55 -6.45
CA SER A 149 4.46 -41.76 -5.69
C SER A 149 3.73 -41.77 -4.36
N GLN A 150 2.46 -42.19 -4.35
CA GLN A 150 1.84 -43.01 -3.29
C GLN A 150 0.32 -43.14 -3.52
N LEU A 151 -0.08 -44.25 -4.12
CA LEU A 151 -1.42 -44.84 -3.94
C LEU A 151 -1.34 -45.79 -2.72
N LEU A 152 -2.35 -45.67 -1.85
CA LEU A 152 -2.68 -46.30 -0.54
C LEU A 152 -2.56 -47.86 -0.44
N PRO A 153 -2.85 -48.54 0.72
CA PRO A 153 -3.20 -48.06 2.08
C PRO A 153 -2.55 -48.85 3.29
N THR A 154 -2.84 -48.38 4.52
CA THR A 154 -3.21 -49.11 5.77
C THR A 154 -2.39 -48.89 7.06
N SER A 155 -3.16 -48.50 8.10
CA SER A 155 -3.17 -48.85 9.53
C SER A 155 -2.01 -48.54 10.50
N SER A 156 -2.39 -47.72 11.49
CA SER A 156 -2.30 -47.94 12.95
C SER A 156 -1.01 -47.60 13.74
N ASN A 157 -1.28 -46.89 14.84
CA ASN A 157 -0.65 -46.92 16.16
C ASN A 157 0.61 -46.09 16.49
N GLN A 158 0.36 -45.08 17.33
CA GLN A 158 1.01 -44.79 18.63
C GLN A 158 2.54 -44.59 18.64
N SER A 159 2.97 -43.32 18.75
CA SER A 159 4.36 -42.95 19.02
C SER A 159 4.61 -42.81 20.53
N LYS A 160 5.48 -43.67 21.06
CA LYS A 160 6.22 -43.50 22.32
C LYS A 160 7.71 -43.67 22.04
N HIS A 161 8.52 -42.76 22.60
CA HIS A 161 9.99 -42.76 22.69
C HIS A 161 10.75 -42.67 21.34
N LEU A 162 11.83 -41.88 21.20
CA LEU A 162 13.06 -41.96 21.97
C LEU A 162 13.96 -40.73 21.74
N LYS A 163 14.49 -40.15 22.83
CA LYS A 163 15.60 -39.18 22.84
C LYS A 163 16.93 -39.90 22.61
N SER A 164 17.79 -39.36 21.73
CA SER A 164 19.26 -39.52 21.75
C SER A 164 19.78 -38.58 20.63
N ARG A 165 20.81 -37.73 20.70
CA ARG A 165 22.04 -37.61 21.49
C ARG A 165 22.51 -36.15 21.35
N ILE A 166 22.85 -35.46 22.44
CA ILE A 166 23.89 -34.41 22.46
C ILE A 166 24.61 -34.53 23.82
N GLY A 167 25.87 -34.95 23.83
CA GLY A 167 26.80 -34.79 24.98
C GLY A 167 27.35 -33.35 24.98
N ARG A 168 27.41 -32.64 26.13
CA ARG A 168 28.48 -32.62 27.18
C ARG A 168 29.86 -32.29 26.60
N PHE A 169 30.66 -31.31 27.03
CA PHE A 169 30.87 -30.46 28.23
C PHE A 169 31.52 -29.13 27.72
N GLU A 170 31.66 -27.98 28.39
CA GLU A 170 31.97 -27.64 29.79
C GLU A 170 31.72 -26.10 30.00
N ASP A 171 31.50 -25.69 31.25
CA ASP A 171 31.11 -24.33 31.70
C ASP A 171 32.30 -23.35 31.88
N ASP A 172 32.08 -22.05 31.60
CA ASP A 172 32.46 -20.91 32.47
C ASP A 172 31.90 -19.55 31.93
N PRO A 173 31.79 -18.46 32.74
CA PRO A 173 30.52 -17.75 32.91
C PRO A 173 30.51 -16.26 32.45
N ALA A 174 29.27 -15.77 32.29
CA ALA A 174 28.80 -14.38 32.45
C ALA A 174 29.32 -13.30 31.48
N GLU A 175 28.47 -12.91 30.52
CA GLU A 175 28.27 -11.49 30.22
C GLU A 175 26.84 -11.19 29.69
N LYS A 176 26.29 -10.07 30.18
CA LYS A 176 24.88 -9.66 30.15
C LYS A 176 24.31 -9.48 28.73
N ASN A 177 23.13 -10.04 28.46
CA ASN A 177 22.25 -9.63 27.36
C ASN A 177 20.86 -9.27 27.90
N THR A 178 20.70 -8.05 28.41
CA THR A 178 19.43 -7.46 28.89
C THR A 178 18.69 -6.66 27.82
N GLU A 179 19.03 -6.77 26.54
CA GLU A 179 18.51 -5.86 25.49
C GLU A 179 17.51 -6.49 24.51
N THR A 180 17.32 -7.82 24.55
CA THR A 180 16.43 -8.54 23.63
C THR A 180 15.00 -8.70 24.16
N GLY A 181 14.80 -8.72 25.48
CA GLY A 181 13.46 -8.83 26.09
C GLY A 181 12.61 -7.56 25.98
N ASN A 182 13.25 -6.38 25.97
CA ASN A 182 12.53 -5.09 25.95
C ASN A 182 12.04 -4.68 24.55
N LYS A 183 12.66 -5.23 23.50
CA LYS A 183 12.28 -4.96 22.09
C LYS A 183 11.08 -5.80 21.66
N GLN A 184 10.90 -7.01 22.22
CA GLN A 184 9.74 -7.85 21.95
C GLN A 184 8.46 -7.34 22.64
N SER A 185 8.57 -6.84 23.88
CA SER A 185 7.42 -6.28 24.61
C SER A 185 6.91 -4.97 23.98
N SER A 186 7.81 -4.11 23.51
CA SER A 186 7.44 -2.87 22.81
C SER A 186 6.83 -3.09 21.43
N LEU A 187 7.28 -4.10 20.68
CA LEU A 187 6.64 -4.48 19.41
C LEU A 187 5.23 -5.03 19.63
N GLN A 188 5.03 -5.89 20.63
CA GLN A 188 3.71 -6.44 20.94
C GLN A 188 2.72 -5.35 21.39
N ALA A 189 3.17 -4.39 22.20
CA ALA A 189 2.35 -3.24 22.58
C ALA A 189 1.96 -2.37 21.37
N CYS A 190 2.88 -2.18 20.43
CA CYS A 190 2.62 -1.43 19.20
C CYS A 190 1.59 -2.12 18.29
N VAL A 191 1.70 -3.43 18.12
CA VAL A 191 0.75 -4.23 17.34
C VAL A 191 -0.64 -4.22 17.97
N ALA A 192 -0.74 -4.37 19.29
CA ALA A 192 -2.00 -4.29 20.01
C ALA A 192 -2.68 -2.92 19.83
N GLY A 193 -1.92 -1.82 19.94
CA GLY A 193 -2.45 -0.47 19.72
C GLY A 193 -2.80 -0.16 18.25
N LEU A 194 -2.23 -0.87 17.28
CA LEU A 194 -2.68 -0.82 15.88
C LEU A 194 -4.00 -1.58 15.70
N GLN A 195 -4.14 -2.76 16.31
CA GLN A 195 -5.38 -3.54 16.25
C GLN A 195 -6.57 -2.80 16.86
N GLU A 196 -6.39 -2.19 18.04
CA GLU A 196 -7.45 -1.40 18.69
C GLU A 196 -7.92 -0.21 17.82
N ARG A 197 -6.98 0.43 17.10
CA ARG A 197 -7.31 1.54 16.17
C ARG A 197 -8.04 1.06 14.93
N VAL A 198 -7.73 -0.13 14.42
CA VAL A 198 -8.45 -0.76 13.30
C VAL A 198 -9.88 -1.10 13.73
N GLU A 199 -10.07 -1.71 14.90
CA GLU A 199 -11.40 -2.03 15.43
C GLU A 199 -12.26 -0.77 15.67
N LEU A 200 -11.64 0.32 16.16
CA LEU A 200 -12.31 1.60 16.33
C LEU A 200 -12.73 2.22 14.98
N MET A 201 -11.92 2.03 13.93
CA MET A 201 -12.25 2.49 12.58
C MET A 201 -13.39 1.68 11.98
N ASP A 202 -13.40 0.35 12.16
CA ASP A 202 -14.50 -0.51 11.71
C ASP A 202 -15.82 -0.13 12.38
N THR A 203 -15.78 0.12 13.70
CA THR A 203 -16.96 0.59 14.45
C THR A 203 -17.47 1.94 13.96
N ARG A 204 -16.55 2.87 13.62
CA ARG A 204 -16.93 4.17 13.04
C ARG A 204 -17.53 4.02 11.64
N PHE A 205 -17.00 3.10 10.85
CA PHE A 205 -17.49 2.81 9.51
C PHE A 205 -18.90 2.21 9.54
N GLU A 206 -19.17 1.29 10.47
CA GLU A 206 -20.52 0.72 10.67
C GLU A 206 -21.56 1.80 11.01
N LYS A 207 -21.24 2.73 11.93
CA LYS A 207 -22.15 3.84 12.28
C LYS A 207 -22.47 4.75 11.09
N ILE A 208 -21.50 4.97 10.21
CA ILE A 208 -21.70 5.74 8.98
C ILE A 208 -22.62 4.95 8.04
N ASN A 209 -22.37 3.65 7.89
CA ASN A 209 -23.18 2.78 7.03
C ASN A 209 -24.64 2.70 7.51
N ASP A 210 -24.89 2.62 8.83
CA ASP A 210 -26.23 2.65 9.41
C ASP A 210 -26.95 3.98 9.16
N SER A 211 -26.22 5.09 9.28
CA SER A 211 -26.75 6.42 9.00
C SER A 211 -27.16 6.56 7.53
N LEU A 212 -26.34 6.05 6.61
CA LEU A 212 -26.66 6.02 5.18
C LEU A 212 -27.87 5.13 4.89
N ASN A 213 -27.96 3.96 5.49
CA ASN A 213 -29.10 3.06 5.35
C ASN A 213 -30.40 3.73 5.84
N TRP A 214 -30.37 4.47 6.95
CA TRP A 214 -31.51 5.21 7.46
C TRP A 214 -31.97 6.30 6.47
N ILE A 215 -31.02 7.08 5.91
CA ILE A 215 -31.31 8.12 4.92
C ILE A 215 -31.95 7.48 3.67
N MET A 216 -31.39 6.37 3.17
CA MET A 216 -31.93 5.68 2.00
C MET A 216 -33.34 5.13 2.25
N ALA A 217 -33.61 4.61 3.45
CA ALA A 217 -34.96 4.20 3.84
C ALA A 217 -35.94 5.39 3.91
N ALA A 218 -35.51 6.54 4.42
CA ALA A 218 -36.33 7.76 4.46
C ALA A 218 -36.66 8.27 3.05
N ILE A 219 -35.67 8.33 2.15
CA ILE A 219 -35.87 8.71 0.74
C ILE A 219 -36.86 7.74 0.06
N THR A 220 -36.72 6.44 0.33
CA THR A 220 -37.63 5.42 -0.23
C THR A 220 -39.07 5.61 0.24
N ARG A 221 -39.29 5.92 1.53
CA ARG A 221 -40.64 6.20 2.07
C ARG A 221 -41.26 7.45 1.44
N VAL A 222 -40.49 8.52 1.26
CA VAL A 222 -40.96 9.75 0.61
C VAL A 222 -41.34 9.48 -0.85
N LYS A 223 -40.55 8.65 -1.55
CA LYS A 223 -40.84 8.26 -2.93
C LYS A 223 -42.12 7.43 -3.03
N MET A 224 -42.32 6.47 -2.14
CA MET A 224 -43.55 5.66 -2.08
C MET A 224 -44.80 6.50 -1.76
N ALA A 225 -44.70 7.49 -0.87
CA ALA A 225 -45.81 8.38 -0.55
C ALA A 225 -46.18 9.31 -1.73
N LYS A 226 -45.22 9.64 -2.59
CA LYS A 226 -45.45 10.42 -3.82
C LYS A 226 -46.09 9.58 -4.92
N ASP A 227 -45.70 8.31 -5.02
CA ASP A 227 -46.19 7.40 -6.05
C ASP A 227 -47.57 6.79 -5.70
N ASN A 228 -47.98 6.82 -4.42
CA ASN A 228 -49.29 6.34 -3.97
C ASN A 228 -49.93 7.30 -2.94
N PRO A 229 -50.50 8.44 -3.39
CA PRO A 229 -51.11 9.42 -2.51
C PRO A 229 -52.37 8.84 -1.82
N PRO A 230 -52.62 9.17 -0.54
CA PRO A 230 -53.78 8.66 0.18
C PRO A 230 -55.08 9.15 -0.47
N TYR A 231 -56.03 8.22 -0.65
CA TYR A 231 -57.37 8.49 -1.16
C TYR A 231 -58.13 9.35 -0.14
N ILE A 232 -58.46 10.59 -0.50
CA ILE A 232 -59.26 11.49 0.34
C ILE A 232 -60.73 11.16 0.08
N GLU A 233 -61.39 10.48 1.02
CA GLU A 233 -62.84 10.39 1.02
C GLU A 233 -63.42 11.77 1.39
N ASN A 234 -64.12 12.39 0.44
CA ASN A 234 -64.86 13.63 0.68
C ASN A 234 -66.07 13.34 1.58
N PRO A 235 -66.23 14.04 2.72
CA PRO A 235 -67.43 13.90 3.53
C PRO A 235 -68.64 14.48 2.77
N LYS A 236 -69.71 13.69 2.69
CA LYS A 236 -71.02 14.09 2.16
C LYS A 236 -71.79 14.95 3.15
#